data_AF-R9INT4-F1
#
_entry.id   AF-R9INT4-F1
#
_cell.length_a   1.000
_cell.length_b   1.000
_cell.length_c   1.000
_cell.angle_alpha   90.00
_cell.angle_beta   90.00
_cell.angle_gamma   90.00
#
_symmetry.space_group_name_H-M   'P 1'
#
loop_
_entity.id
_entity.type
_entity.pdbx_description
1 polymer ?
#
loop_
_entity_poly.entity_id
_entity_poly.type
_entity_poly.pdbx_seq_one_letter_code
_entity_poly.pdbx_strand_id
1 'polypeptide(L)' 'MNCKTLVELTNMCMIYDDQGYVLVEEKLIHNSKGLIFPGGHVESNESVVDSMI' A
#
# COMPACT_ATOMS: atom_id res chain seq x y z
N MET A 1 16.84 22.10 7.76
CA MET A 1 15.87 21.28 7.00
C MET A 1 14.49 21.67 7.48
N ASN A 2 13.63 22.23 6.63
CA ASN A 2 12.29 22.66 7.05
C ASN A 2 11.27 22.31 5.94
N CYS A 3 11.09 21.01 5.69
CA CYS A 3 9.87 20.53 5.05
C CYS A 3 8.76 20.62 6.10
N LYS A 4 7.76 21.46 5.86
CA LYS A 4 6.63 21.72 6.77
C LYS A 4 5.46 20.75 6.58
N THR A 5 5.59 19.81 5.66
CA THR A 5 4.53 18.87 5.29
C THR A 5 4.81 17.51 5.90
N LEU A 6 3.82 16.95 6.59
CA LEU A 6 3.87 15.57 7.07
C LEU A 6 3.94 14.63 5.87
N VAL A 7 4.87 13.68 5.92
CA VAL A 7 4.99 12.61 4.94
C VAL A 7 4.51 11.33 5.59
N GLU A 8 3.69 10.58 4.86
CA GLU A 8 3.22 9.28 5.27
C GLU A 8 3.93 8.20 4.45
N LEU A 9 4.45 7.18 5.12
CA LEU A 9 5.06 6.03 4.49
C LEU A 9 4.02 4.91 4.39
N THR A 10 3.83 4.40 3.17
CA THR A 10 2.96 3.27 2.89
C THR A 10 3.70 2.28 2.00
N ASN A 11 3.27 1.02 2.05
CA ASN A 11 3.72 -0.04 1.14
C ASN A 11 2.57 -0.45 0.21
N MET A 12 2.93 -1.07 -0.91
CA MET A 12 2.03 -1.79 -1.81
C MET A 12 2.81 -3.00 -2.35
N CYS A 13 2.15 -4.15 -2.47
CA CYS A 13 2.76 -5.36 -2.98
C CYS A 13 1.94 -5.98 -4.12
N MET A 14 2.62 -6.28 -5.22
CA MET A 14 2.03 -7.04 -6.31
C MET A 14 2.16 -8.54 -6.00
N ILE A 15 1.04 -9.16 -5.68
CA ILE A 15 0.97 -10.61 -5.49
C ILE A 15 0.42 -11.20 -6.79
N TYR A 16 1.18 -12.09 -7.41
CA TYR A 16 0.83 -12.71 -8.67
C TYR A 16 1.07 -14.22 -8.64
N ASP A 17 0.33 -14.96 -9.47
CA ASP A 17 0.54 -16.38 -9.69
C ASP A 17 1.25 -16.65 -11.03
N ASP A 18 1.68 -17.90 -11.23
CA ASP A 18 2.35 -18.32 -12.47
C ASP A 18 1.41 -18.40 -13.68
N GLN A 19 0.11 -18.19 -13.48
CA GLN A 19 -0.90 -18.16 -14.54
C GLN A 19 -1.13 -16.74 -15.06
N GLY A 20 -0.49 -15.73 -14.46
CA GLY A 20 -0.58 -14.33 -14.86
C GLY A 20 -1.72 -13.56 -14.18
N TYR A 21 -2.34 -14.11 -13.15
CA TYR A 21 -3.32 -13.39 -12.33
C TYR A 21 -2.63 -12.56 -11.26
N VAL A 22 -3.18 -11.39 -10.96
CA VAL A 22 -2.67 -10.46 -9.95
C VAL A 22 -3.76 -10.14 -8.95
N LEU A 23 -3.46 -10.23 -7.66
CA LEU A 23 -4.36 -9.85 -6.58
C LEU A 23 -4.48 -8.33 -6.51
N VAL A 24 -5.73 -7.85 -6.49
CA VAL A 24 -6.07 -6.44 -6.33
C VAL A 24 -7.23 -6.29 -5.35
N GLU A 25 -7.29 -5.16 -4.69
CA GLU A 25 -8.36 -4.77 -3.76
C GLU A 25 -9.23 -3.67 -4.39
N GLU A 26 -10.54 -3.72 -4.14
CA GLU A 26 -11.44 -2.61 -4.48
C GLU A 26 -11.49 -1.62 -3.30
N LYS A 27 -10.89 -0.44 -3.47
CA LYS A 27 -10.89 0.60 -2.44
C LYS A 27 -11.96 1.64 -2.71
N LEU A 28 -12.78 1.92 -1.70
CA LEU A 28 -13.76 2.99 -1.69
C LEU A 28 -13.10 4.26 -1.13
N ILE A 29 -12.82 5.23 -2.00
CA ILE A 29 -12.24 6.53 -1.61
C ILE A 29 -13.23 7.62 -1.97
N HIS A 30 -13.84 8.28 -0.97
CA HIS A 30 -14.71 9.44 -1.16
C HIS A 30 -15.73 9.28 -2.31
N ASN A 31 -16.50 8.17 -2.29
CA ASN A 31 -17.48 7.77 -3.30
C ASN A 31 -16.93 7.35 -4.68
N SER A 32 -15.61 7.26 -4.84
CA SER A 32 -14.96 6.68 -6.01
C SER A 32 -14.45 5.26 -5.68
N LYS A 33 -14.61 4.34 -6.64
CA LYS A 33 -14.05 2.99 -6.59
C LYS A 33 -12.75 2.97 -7.39
N GLY A 34 -11.67 2.49 -6.79
CA GLY A 34 -10.39 2.27 -7.45
C GLY A 34 -9.91 0.85 -7.21
N LEU A 35 -9.23 0.27 -8.21
CA LEU A 35 -8.47 -0.96 -8.04
C LEU A 35 -7.06 -0.59 -7.58
N ILE A 36 -6.60 -1.24 -6.51
CA ILE A 36 -5.29 -1.00 -5.91
C ILE A 36 -4.62 -2.32 -5.54
N PHE A 37 -3.30 -2.34 -5.46
CA PHE A 37 -2.60 -3.49 -4.87
C PHE A 37 -2.77 -3.54 -3.36
N PRO A 38 -2.75 -4.74 -2.75
CA PRO A 38 -2.68 -4.90 -1.31
C PRO A 38 -1.51 -4.11 -0.72
N GLY A 39 -1.72 -3.51 0.44
CA GLY A 39 -0.70 -2.74 1.13
C GLY A 39 -1.24 -1.94 2.30
N GLY A 40 -0.34 -1.30 3.05
CA GLY A 40 -0.68 -0.65 4.30
C GLY A 40 0.25 0.50 4.67
N HIS A 41 0.01 1.07 5.84
CA HIS A 41 0.89 2.07 6.45
C HIS A 41 2.15 1.38 6.98
N VAL A 42 3.27 2.12 6.97
CA VAL A 42 4.48 1.72 7.67
C VAL A 42 4.47 2.41 9.03
N GLU A 43 4.36 1.61 10.08
CA GLU A 43 4.36 2.04 11.47
C GLU A 43 5.75 2.42 11.97
N SER A 44 5.79 3.06 13.14
CA SER A 44 7.05 3.47 13.73
C SER A 44 7.85 2.26 14.22
N ASN A 45 9.11 2.16 13.80
CA ASN A 45 10.08 1.12 14.16
C ASN A 45 9.87 -0.27 13.54
N GLU A 46 9.06 -0.39 12.47
CA GLU A 46 9.05 -1.61 11.66
C GLU A 46 9.87 -1.44 10.37
N SER A 47 10.27 -2.58 9.78
CA SER A 47 10.89 -2.57 8.47
C SER A 47 9.82 -2.52 7.38
N VAL A 48 10.17 -2.01 6.19
CA VAL A 48 9.26 -2.02 5.03
C VAL A 48 8.80 -3.44 4.67
N VAL A 49 9.65 -4.45 4.91
CA VAL A 49 9.30 -5.85 4.67
C VAL A 49 8.29 -6.35 5.70
N ASP A 50 8.52 -6.06 6.98
CA ASP A 50 7.63 -6.49 8.07
C ASP A 50 6.28 -5.76 8.06
N SER A 51 6.25 -4.52 7.56
CA SER A 51 5.02 -3.72 7.39
C SER A 51 4.04 -4.27 6.35
N MET A 52 4.50 -5.20 5.52
CA MET A 52 3.72 -5.74 4.40
C MET A 52 2.76 -6.81 4.93
N ILE A 53 1.47 -6.63 4.64
CA ILE A 53 0.35 -7.49 5.09
C ILE A 53 -0.01 -8.61 4.13
#